data_AF-A0A4Y1RMG0-F1
#
_entry.id   AF-A0A4Y1RMG0-F1
#
_cell.length_a   1.000
_cell.length_b   1.000
_cell.length_c   1.000
_cell.angle_alpha   90.00
_cell.angle_beta   90.00
_cell.angle_gamma   90.00
#
_symmetry.space_group_name_H-M   'P 1'
#
loop_
_entity.id
_entity.type
_entity.pdbx_description
1 polymer ?
#
loop_
_entity_poly.entity_id
_entity_poly.type
_entity_poly.pdbx_seq_one_letter_code
_entity_poly.pdbx_strand_id
1 'polypeptide(L)'
;MDVDSQPTMEETILVGDDLMTGPPSPVIPPEIASHVLEGLQINDIEPFCQDELVMYKQCAEKRDRELRKRLQDSERKLGLSMPLNEAKERASQLEKEVTSLDRRLILASGLEGIEGFRQRWSLHGRLTDTKKRLESLKQGMETRKKD
;
A
#
# COMPACT_ATOMS: atom_id res chain seq x y z
N MET A 1 -12.49 35.99 16.45
CA MET A 1 -13.33 35.57 15.32
C MET A 1 -12.62 34.38 14.71
N ASP A 2 -12.91 33.22 15.29
CA ASP A 2 -12.46 31.91 14.87
C ASP A 2 -13.04 31.61 13.48
N VAL A 3 -12.15 31.34 12.52
CA VAL A 3 -12.51 30.86 11.19
C VAL A 3 -12.17 29.39 11.18
N ASP A 4 -13.20 28.57 11.30
CA ASP A 4 -13.17 27.11 11.20
C ASP A 4 -12.35 26.68 9.99
N SER A 5 -11.20 26.06 10.27
CA SER A 5 -10.47 25.26 9.30
C SER A 5 -11.28 23.98 9.09
N GLN A 6 -12.03 23.92 7.99
CA GLN A 6 -12.70 22.69 7.58
C GLN A 6 -11.67 21.55 7.45
N PRO A 7 -11.93 20.35 8.00
CA PRO A 7 -11.09 19.21 7.77
C PRO A 7 -11.16 18.85 6.28
N THR A 8 -9.99 18.90 5.61
CA THR A 8 -9.84 18.35 4.27
C THR A 8 -10.14 16.86 4.36
N MET A 9 -11.17 16.43 3.65
CA MET A 9 -11.63 15.05 3.50
C MET A 9 -10.47 14.06 3.56
N GLU A 10 -10.32 13.39 4.71
CA GLU A 10 -9.42 12.26 4.87
C GLU A 10 -9.80 11.22 3.80
N GLU A 11 -8.79 10.77 3.03
CA GLU A 11 -8.91 9.69 2.06
C GLU A 11 -9.62 8.50 2.71
N THR A 12 -10.93 8.41 2.52
CA THR A 12 -11.69 7.22 2.87
C THR A 12 -11.43 6.20 1.78
N ILE A 13 -10.21 5.67 1.75
CA ILE A 13 -9.99 4.34 1.23
C ILE A 13 -10.74 3.46 2.23
N LEU A 14 -11.96 3.08 1.88
CA LEU A 14 -12.69 2.00 2.54
C LEU A 14 -11.81 0.75 2.44
N VAL A 15 -10.94 0.58 3.43
CA VAL A 15 -10.27 -0.69 3.69
C VAL A 15 -11.40 -1.65 4.04
N GLY A 16 -11.34 -2.88 3.55
CA GLY A 16 -12.39 -3.89 3.76
C GLY A 16 -12.74 -4.18 5.23
N ASP A 17 -12.00 -3.60 6.18
CA ASP A 17 -12.25 -3.60 7.62
C ASP A 17 -13.51 -2.78 8.01
N ASP A 18 -14.04 -1.92 7.14
CA ASP A 18 -15.30 -1.19 7.41
C ASP A 18 -16.57 -2.05 7.21
N LEU A 19 -16.40 -3.34 6.87
CA LEU A 19 -17.46 -4.34 6.79
C LEU A 19 -17.48 -5.29 8.00
N MET A 20 -17.09 -4.82 9.19
CA MET A 20 -17.16 -5.60 10.43
C MET A 20 -18.59 -5.61 11.00
N THR A 21 -19.51 -6.29 10.30
CA THR A 21 -20.93 -6.46 10.71
C THR A 21 -21.13 -7.48 11.84
N GLY A 22 -20.09 -7.78 12.63
CA GLY A 22 -20.11 -8.85 13.64
C GLY A 22 -19.30 -8.50 14.89
N PRO A 23 -19.54 -9.22 16.01
CA PRO A 23 -18.72 -9.07 17.21
C PRO A 23 -17.25 -9.39 16.89
N PRO A 24 -16.29 -8.72 17.56
CA PRO A 24 -14.87 -8.98 17.35
C PRO A 24 -14.55 -10.45 17.67
N SER A 25 -13.55 -11.00 16.98
CA SER A 25 -13.07 -12.36 17.24
C SER A 25 -12.75 -12.56 18.73
N PRO A 26 -13.12 -13.71 19.32
CA PRO A 26 -12.85 -13.97 20.73
C PRO A 26 -11.34 -13.98 21.00
N VAL A 27 -10.93 -13.30 22.06
CA VAL A 27 -9.56 -13.36 22.57
C VAL A 27 -9.36 -14.71 23.25
N ILE A 28 -8.52 -15.57 22.66
CA ILE A 28 -8.25 -16.90 23.19
C ILE A 28 -7.17 -16.81 24.28
N PRO A 29 -7.44 -17.23 25.53
CA PRO A 29 -6.44 -17.30 26.58
C PRO A 29 -5.29 -18.28 26.24
N PRO A 30 -4.03 -17.95 26.57
CA PRO A 30 -2.87 -18.76 26.21
C PRO A 30 -2.90 -20.17 26.83
N GLU A 31 -3.56 -20.36 27.96
CA GLU A 31 -3.68 -21.65 28.66
C GLU A 31 -4.51 -22.67 27.86
N ILE A 32 -5.43 -22.18 27.03
CA ILE A 32 -6.31 -23.03 26.20
C ILE A 32 -6.01 -22.89 24.71
N ALA A 33 -5.06 -22.03 24.32
CA ALA A 33 -4.74 -21.75 22.92
C ALA A 33 -4.36 -23.02 22.15
N SER A 34 -3.60 -23.94 22.76
CA SER A 34 -3.26 -25.21 22.11
C SER A 34 -4.49 -26.07 21.82
N HIS A 35 -5.44 -26.14 22.75
CA HIS A 35 -6.67 -26.93 22.62
C HIS A 35 -7.67 -26.31 21.64
N VAL A 36 -7.70 -24.98 21.55
CA VAL A 36 -8.62 -24.25 20.64
C VAL A 36 -8.07 -24.23 19.21
N LEU A 37 -6.74 -24.25 19.04
CA LEU A 37 -6.09 -24.24 17.73
C LEU A 37 -5.79 -25.65 17.20
N GLU A 38 -5.81 -26.68 18.04
CA GLU A 38 -5.82 -28.10 17.63
C GLU A 38 -7.15 -28.42 16.92
N GLY A 39 -7.14 -28.36 15.58
CA GLY A 39 -8.31 -28.63 14.73
C GLY A 39 -8.76 -27.46 13.84
N LEU A 40 -7.98 -26.37 13.80
CA LEU A 40 -8.15 -25.27 12.85
C LEU A 40 -6.95 -25.20 11.91
N GLN A 41 -6.60 -26.31 11.26
CA GLN A 41 -5.58 -26.33 10.23
C GLN A 41 -6.16 -25.75 8.94
N ILE A 42 -5.30 -25.27 8.04
CA ILE A 42 -5.67 -24.68 6.74
C ILE A 42 -6.55 -25.63 5.88
N ASN A 43 -6.58 -26.92 6.22
CA ASN A 43 -7.43 -27.96 5.62
C ASN A 43 -8.89 -27.95 6.12
N ASP A 44 -9.22 -27.17 7.15
CA ASP A 44 -10.56 -27.06 7.75
C ASP A 44 -11.38 -25.89 7.18
N ILE A 45 -10.82 -25.14 6.21
CA ILE A 45 -11.61 -24.26 5.35
C ILE A 45 -12.41 -25.18 4.42
N GLU A 46 -13.74 -25.22 4.59
CA GLU A 46 -14.61 -26.05 3.77
C GLU A 46 -14.28 -25.86 2.26
N PRO A 47 -14.21 -26.93 1.46
CA PRO A 47 -13.77 -26.88 0.07
C PRO A 47 -14.47 -25.81 -0.78
N PHE A 48 -15.72 -25.45 -0.44
CA PHE A 48 -16.48 -24.41 -1.13
C PHE A 48 -15.87 -23.00 -0.97
N CYS A 49 -15.29 -22.70 0.19
CA CYS A 49 -14.67 -21.40 0.49
C CYS A 49 -13.32 -21.23 -0.24
N GLN A 50 -12.70 -22.30 -0.73
CA GLN A 50 -11.39 -22.22 -1.38
C GLN A 50 -11.48 -21.53 -2.74
N ASP A 51 -12.53 -21.82 -3.51
CA ASP A 51 -12.78 -21.18 -4.80
C ASP A 51 -13.07 -19.67 -4.62
N GLU A 52 -13.85 -19.31 -3.60
CA GLU A 52 -14.13 -17.91 -3.27
C GLU A 52 -12.86 -17.15 -2.86
N LEU A 53 -11.99 -17.78 -2.06
CA LEU A 53 -10.69 -17.20 -1.68
C LEU A 53 -9.77 -17.02 -2.89
N VAL A 54 -9.74 -17.98 -3.82
CA VAL A 54 -8.97 -17.87 -5.07
C VAL A 54 -9.51 -16.73 -5.93
N MET A 55 -10.83 -16.65 -6.11
CA MET A 55 -11.50 -15.58 -6.84
C MET A 55 -11.21 -14.21 -6.22
N TYR A 56 -11.30 -14.09 -4.89
CA TYR A 56 -10.99 -12.85 -4.18
C TYR A 56 -9.54 -12.42 -4.41
N LYS A 57 -8.57 -13.35 -4.30
CA LYS A 57 -7.15 -13.06 -4.56
C LYS A 57 -6.94 -12.54 -5.98
N GLN A 58 -7.53 -13.19 -6.98
CA GLN A 58 -7.43 -12.76 -8.38
C GLN A 58 -8.05 -11.37 -8.60
N CYS A 59 -9.21 -11.10 -8.01
CA CYS A 59 -9.87 -9.79 -8.06
C CYS A 59 -9.02 -8.71 -7.40
N ALA A 60 -8.44 -8.98 -6.23
CA ALA A 60 -7.55 -8.07 -5.53
C ALA A 60 -6.29 -7.76 -6.35
N GLU A 61 -5.64 -8.79 -6.90
CA GLU A 61 -4.46 -8.63 -7.77
C GLU A 61 -4.76 -7.81 -9.03
N LYS A 62 -5.91 -8.07 -9.68
CA LYS A 62 -6.34 -7.33 -10.87
C LYS A 62 -6.59 -5.86 -10.55
N ARG A 63 -7.26 -5.58 -9.43
CA ARG A 63 -7.52 -4.22 -8.94
C ARG A 63 -6.21 -3.51 -8.60
N ASP A 64 -5.31 -4.14 -7.87
CA ASP A 64 -4.01 -3.59 -7.51
C ASP A 64 -3.18 -3.21 -8.74
N ARG A 65 -3.18 -4.08 -9.76
CA ARG A 65 -2.50 -3.83 -11.03
C ARG A 65 -3.05 -2.60 -11.73
N GLU A 66 -4.37 -2.49 -11.82
CA GLU A 66 -5.04 -1.37 -12.45
C GLU A 66 -4.81 -0.05 -11.68
N LEU A 67 -4.87 -0.08 -10.35
CA LEU A 67 -4.60 1.08 -9.51
C LEU A 67 -3.16 1.57 -9.67
N ARG A 68 -2.16 0.67 -9.63
CA ARG A 68 -0.76 1.04 -9.85
C ARG A 68 -0.54 1.64 -11.23
N LYS A 69 -1.19 1.12 -12.27
CA LYS A 69 -1.12 1.67 -13.63
C LYS A 69 -1.71 3.09 -13.68
N ARG A 70 -2.91 3.29 -13.14
CA ARG A 70 -3.57 4.61 -13.09
C ARG A 70 -2.75 5.64 -12.33
N LEU A 71 -2.12 5.23 -11.23
CA LEU A 71 -1.23 6.08 -10.45
C LEU A 71 -0.03 6.54 -11.28
N GLN A 72 0.64 5.63 -11.98
CA GLN A 72 1.77 5.96 -12.87
C GLN A 72 1.34 6.87 -14.03
N ASP A 73 0.23 6.57 -14.69
CA ASP A 73 -0.31 7.40 -15.77
C ASP A 73 -0.65 8.81 -15.28
N SER A 74 -1.16 8.94 -14.05
CA SER A 74 -1.50 10.23 -13.45
C SER A 74 -0.25 11.04 -13.11
N GLU A 75 0.78 10.43 -12.53
CA GLU A 75 2.07 11.09 -12.30
C GLU A 75 2.75 11.52 -13.59
N ARG A 76 2.67 10.68 -14.65
CA ARG A 76 3.19 11.04 -15.97
C ARG A 76 2.45 12.23 -16.57
N LYS A 77 1.11 12.25 -16.49
CA LYS A 77 0.30 13.40 -16.92
C LYS A 77 0.63 14.65 -16.13
N LEU A 78 0.82 14.54 -14.82
CA LEU A 78 1.28 15.64 -13.98
C LEU A 78 2.65 16.16 -14.46
N GLY A 79 3.56 15.25 -14.78
CA GLY A 79 4.85 15.55 -15.38
C GLY A 79 4.75 16.25 -16.74
N LEU A 80 3.63 16.14 -17.46
CA LEU A 80 3.38 16.87 -18.72
C LEU A 80 2.73 18.24 -18.50
N SER A 81 1.85 18.41 -17.50
CA SER A 81 1.04 19.63 -17.36
C SER A 81 1.52 20.60 -16.27
N MET A 82 2.12 20.10 -15.19
CA MET A 82 2.54 20.91 -14.03
C MET A 82 3.72 21.84 -14.36
N PRO A 83 3.77 23.11 -13.91
CA PRO A 83 4.92 23.99 -14.11
C PRO A 83 6.26 23.33 -13.77
N LEU A 84 7.30 23.57 -14.58
CA LEU A 84 8.57 22.83 -14.45
C LEU A 84 9.25 23.00 -13.09
N ASN A 85 9.11 24.15 -12.44
CA ASN A 85 9.69 24.38 -11.12
C ASN A 85 9.00 23.53 -10.04
N GLU A 86 7.66 23.51 -10.04
CA GLU A 86 6.86 22.67 -9.14
C GLU A 86 7.11 21.17 -9.40
N ALA A 87 7.20 20.78 -10.67
CA ALA A 87 7.49 19.39 -11.03
C ALA A 87 8.88 18.95 -10.56
N LYS A 88 9.89 19.82 -10.64
CA LYS A 88 11.24 19.58 -10.07
C LYS A 88 11.20 19.48 -8.54
N GLU A 89 10.44 20.35 -7.88
CA GLU A 89 10.28 20.30 -6.43
C GLU A 89 9.65 18.97 -6.01
N ARG A 90 8.55 18.57 -6.65
CA ARG A 90 7.90 17.27 -6.40
C ARG A 90 8.85 16.10 -6.66
N ALA A 91 9.62 16.14 -7.74
CA ALA A 91 10.63 15.10 -8.01
C ALA A 91 11.65 15.01 -6.87
N SER A 92 12.12 16.16 -6.34
CA SER A 92 13.04 16.19 -5.20
C SER A 92 12.40 15.67 -3.91
N GLN A 93 11.10 15.90 -3.69
CA GLN A 93 10.36 15.36 -2.54
C GLN A 93 10.26 13.83 -2.64
N LEU A 94 9.90 13.31 -3.82
CA LEU A 94 9.85 11.88 -4.09
C LEU A 94 11.24 11.22 -3.94
N GLU A 95 12.31 11.86 -4.38
CA GLU A 95 13.69 11.37 -4.19
C GLU A 95 14.08 11.27 -2.71
N LYS A 96 13.71 12.28 -1.90
CA LYS A 96 13.90 12.24 -0.44
C LYS A 96 13.10 11.12 0.19
N GLU A 97 11.86 10.91 -0.23
CA GLU A 97 11.02 9.83 0.26
C GLU A 97 11.60 8.45 -0.08
N VAL A 98 12.04 8.25 -1.34
CA VAL A 98 12.73 7.03 -1.78
C VAL A 98 13.96 6.75 -0.91
N THR A 99 14.80 7.77 -0.70
CA THR A 99 16.00 7.64 0.14
C THR A 99 15.65 7.27 1.59
N SER A 100 14.59 7.87 2.14
CA SER A 100 14.08 7.56 3.49
C SER A 100 13.52 6.14 3.59
N LEU A 101 12.78 5.68 2.58
CA LEU A 101 12.23 4.32 2.51
C LEU A 101 13.35 3.27 2.35
N ASP A 102 14.33 3.53 1.48
CA ASP A 102 15.50 2.65 1.30
C ASP A 102 16.26 2.50 2.63
N ARG A 103 16.51 3.60 3.36
CA ARG A 103 17.14 3.54 4.69
C ARG A 103 16.32 2.73 5.70
N ARG A 104 15.00 2.94 5.74
CA ARG A 104 14.11 2.17 6.63
C ARG A 104 14.10 0.68 6.29
N LEU A 105 14.16 0.34 5.00
CA LEU A 105 14.22 -1.06 4.56
C LEU A 105 15.53 -1.74 4.97
N ILE A 106 16.65 -1.01 4.88
CA ILE A 106 17.96 -1.50 5.38
C ILE A 106 17.88 -1.76 6.89
N LEU A 107 17.35 -0.81 7.66
CA LEU A 107 17.21 -0.99 9.12
C LEU A 107 16.28 -2.16 9.48
N ALA A 108 15.16 -2.31 8.75
CA ALA A 108 14.23 -3.42 8.96
C ALA A 108 14.81 -4.79 8.55
N SER A 109 15.93 -4.83 7.82
CA SER A 109 16.61 -6.08 7.46
C SER A 109 17.30 -6.75 8.65
N GLY A 110 17.58 -6.01 9.72
CA GLY A 110 18.09 -6.56 10.97
C GLY A 110 16.99 -7.08 11.91
N LEU A 111 15.71 -6.94 11.56
CA LEU A 111 14.59 -7.42 12.37
C LEU A 111 14.20 -8.84 11.95
N GLU A 112 14.34 -9.76 12.89
CA GLU A 112 13.98 -11.17 12.70
C GLU A 112 12.50 -11.43 13.03
N GLY A 113 12.00 -12.60 12.62
CA GLY A 113 10.64 -13.03 12.89
C GLY A 113 9.55 -12.39 12.00
N ILE A 114 8.30 -12.66 12.37
CA ILE A 114 7.10 -12.30 11.58
C ILE A 114 6.92 -10.78 11.51
N GLU A 115 7.24 -10.05 12.57
CA GLU A 115 7.11 -8.60 12.60
C GLU A 115 8.12 -7.92 11.66
N GLY A 116 9.38 -8.38 11.68
CA GLY A 116 10.40 -7.93 10.73
C GLY A 116 10.05 -8.25 9.28
N PHE A 117 9.42 -9.41 9.01
CA PHE A 117 8.88 -9.71 7.69
C PHE A 117 7.78 -8.74 7.26
N ARG A 118 6.76 -8.51 8.10
CA ARG A 118 5.64 -7.60 7.79
C ARG A 118 6.14 -6.18 7.52
N GLN A 119 7.08 -5.69 8.33
CA GLN A 119 7.66 -4.37 8.14
C GLN A 119 8.42 -4.26 6.82
N ARG A 120 9.27 -5.23 6.49
CA ARG A 120 9.99 -5.26 5.20
C ARG A 120 9.04 -5.35 4.01
N TRP A 121 8.00 -6.17 4.09
CA TRP A 121 7.00 -6.33 3.04
C TRP A 121 6.28 -5.01 2.74
N SER A 122 5.80 -4.33 3.78
CA SER A 122 5.15 -3.02 3.66
C SER A 122 6.08 -1.95 3.09
N LEU A 123 7.31 -1.88 3.62
CA LEU A 123 8.32 -0.93 3.14
C LEU A 123 8.69 -1.18 1.68
N HIS A 124 8.83 -2.44 1.26
CA HIS A 124 9.17 -2.79 -0.11
C HIS A 124 8.08 -2.37 -1.11
N GLY A 125 6.79 -2.59 -0.77
CA GLY A 125 5.66 -2.15 -1.59
C GLY A 125 5.66 -0.64 -1.79
N ARG A 126 5.72 0.12 -0.69
CA ARG A 126 5.78 1.59 -0.73
C ARG A 126 6.97 2.11 -1.52
N LEU A 127 8.16 1.55 -1.28
CA LEU A 127 9.38 1.93 -1.97
C LEU A 127 9.27 1.72 -3.48
N THR A 128 8.72 0.57 -3.90
CA THR A 128 8.51 0.24 -5.31
C THR A 128 7.56 1.23 -5.96
N ASP A 129 6.43 1.49 -5.32
CA ASP A 129 5.42 2.42 -5.85
C ASP A 129 5.97 3.85 -5.93
N THR A 130 6.68 4.35 -4.92
CA THR A 130 7.28 5.69 -4.94
C THR A 130 8.38 5.82 -6.01
N LYS A 131 9.22 4.78 -6.21
CA LYS A 131 10.20 4.75 -7.31
C LYS A 131 9.52 4.85 -8.68
N LYS A 132 8.44 4.08 -8.90
CA LYS A 132 7.67 4.11 -10.15
C LYS A 132 6.98 5.45 -10.40
N ARG A 133 6.47 6.11 -9.36
CA ARG A 133 5.90 7.46 -9.44
C ARG A 133 6.95 8.49 -9.86
N LEU A 134 8.14 8.44 -9.26
CA LEU A 134 9.26 9.32 -9.61
C LEU A 134 9.69 9.13 -11.08
N GLU A 135 9.82 7.88 -11.53
CA GLU A 135 10.13 7.55 -12.93
C GLU A 135 9.07 8.13 -13.89
N SER A 136 7.80 7.93 -13.57
CA SER A 136 6.68 8.40 -14.40
C SER A 136 6.62 9.92 -14.50
N LEU A 137 6.82 10.62 -13.37
CA LEU A 137 6.89 12.08 -13.31
C LEU A 137 8.04 12.62 -14.18
N LYS A 138 9.25 12.06 -14.01
CA LYS A 138 10.43 12.44 -14.80
C LYS A 138 10.22 12.21 -16.29
N GLN A 139 9.61 11.08 -16.68
CA GLN A 139 9.26 10.79 -18.07
C GLN A 139 8.31 11.85 -18.66
N GLY A 140 7.32 12.28 -17.90
CA GLY A 140 6.43 13.39 -18.31
C GLY A 140 7.17 14.72 -18.47
N MET A 141 8.12 15.01 -17.58
CA MET A 141 8.93 16.24 -17.67
C MET A 141 9.89 16.23 -18.87
N GLU A 142 10.47 15.08 -19.19
CA GLU A 142 11.39 14.92 -20.31
C GLU A 142 10.71 15.01 -21.68
N THR A 143 9.49 14.51 -21.78
CA THR A 143 8.71 14.58 -23.03
C THR A 143 8.45 16.03 -23.44
N ARG A 144 8.20 16.93 -22.50
CA ARG A 144 8.10 18.38 -22.75
C ARG A 144 9.36 19.06 -23.28
N LYS A 145 10.55 18.50 -23.02
CA LYS A 145 11.81 19.09 -23.48
C LYS A 145 12.13 18.71 -24.93
N LYS A 146 11.41 17.72 -25.48
CA LYS A 146 11.60 17.22 -26.84
C LYS A 146 10.69 17.92 -27.85
N ASP A 147 9.65 18.60 -27.37
CA ASP A 147 8.79 19.51 -28.12
C ASP A 147 9.37 20.94 -28.08
#